data_AF-A0A3D1ENL4-F1
#
_entry.id   AF-A0A3D1ENL4-F1
#
_cell.length_a   1.000
_cell.length_b   1.000
_cell.length_c   1.000
_cell.angle_alpha   90.00
_cell.angle_beta   90.00
_cell.angle_gamma   90.00
#
_symmetry.space_group_name_H-M   'P 1'
#
loop_
_entity.id
_entity.type
_entity.pdbx_description
1 polymer ?
#
loop_
_entity_poly.entity_id
_entity_poly.type
_entity_poly.pdbx_seq_one_letter_code
_entity_poly.pdbx_strand_id
1 'polypeptide(L)'
;RTLGASQEATISRFAEEAGRALSARKPSEDHLEAVRVDLMTPLSGGCTPAFARAYGARLLEAFGEYDDDIRTPQQQMIAFTVLAATGSSASVLDLAERVTDLDANAAAWKSMAMCQALSQGITKATTLDLAERNRSDLARMLGRIASRVSPSANRHVMEGFVMLGGGDNEDIARRWADVLKSLASRETLAAEDLLSMEGATVKLRSVLLNPANRETRDAREAAAKALAPALLAFHARAADHLDSEEAGNDRLRAHLGRVDQVLPFLGTRGVSLGALWDAKDTDGLRALSSN
;
A
#
# COMPACT_ATOMS: atom_id res chain seq x y z
N ARG A 1 -12.80 -17.78 17.12
CA ARG A 1 -12.60 -19.11 17.73
C ARG A 1 -11.13 -19.18 18.15
N THR A 2 -10.88 -19.40 19.43
CA THR A 2 -9.55 -19.70 19.96
C THR A 2 -9.03 -21.00 19.36
N LEU A 3 -7.72 -21.07 19.10
CA LEU A 3 -7.07 -22.26 18.59
C LEU A 3 -7.05 -23.35 19.68
N GLY A 4 -7.07 -24.62 19.29
CA GLY A 4 -6.87 -25.71 20.24
C GLY A 4 -5.40 -25.81 20.66
N ALA A 5 -5.12 -26.32 21.87
CA ALA A 5 -3.76 -26.46 22.39
C ALA A 5 -2.79 -27.23 21.46
N SER A 6 -3.31 -28.21 20.69
CA SER A 6 -2.52 -28.93 19.69
C SER A 6 -2.13 -28.07 18.48
N GLN A 7 -2.98 -27.11 18.10
CA GLN A 7 -2.70 -26.17 17.02
C GLN A 7 -1.66 -25.13 17.46
N GLU A 8 -1.75 -24.64 18.70
CA GLU A 8 -0.76 -23.71 19.25
C GLU A 8 0.64 -24.33 19.34
N ALA A 9 0.76 -25.57 19.84
CA ALA A 9 2.03 -26.27 19.89
C ALA A 9 2.63 -26.49 18.48
N THR A 10 1.78 -26.80 17.50
CA THR A 10 2.19 -26.97 16.11
C THR A 10 2.71 -25.66 15.50
N ILE A 11 2.01 -24.55 15.77
CA ILE A 11 2.40 -23.21 15.31
C ILE A 11 3.75 -22.82 15.91
N SER A 12 3.94 -22.98 17.23
CA SER A 12 5.20 -22.63 17.89
C SER A 12 6.36 -23.43 17.32
N ARG A 13 6.20 -24.74 17.11
CA ARG A 13 7.24 -25.57 16.49
C ARG A 13 7.61 -25.07 15.09
N PHE A 14 6.62 -24.80 14.24
CA PHE A 14 6.88 -24.28 12.89
C PHE A 14 7.57 -22.92 12.93
N ALA A 15 7.19 -22.03 13.84
CA ALA A 15 7.79 -20.71 13.97
C ALA A 15 9.23 -20.77 14.53
N GLU A 16 9.53 -21.67 15.47
CA GLU A 16 10.88 -21.85 16.00
C GLU A 16 11.83 -22.46 14.95
N GLU A 17 11.38 -23.48 14.23
CA GLU A 17 12.13 -24.10 13.13
C GLU A 17 12.40 -23.08 12.02
N ALA A 18 11.40 -22.27 11.70
CA ALA A 18 11.47 -21.13 10.80
C ALA A 18 12.56 -20.12 11.19
N GLY A 19 12.56 -19.66 12.45
CA GLY A 19 13.55 -18.70 12.95
C GLY A 19 14.97 -19.26 12.87
N ARG A 20 15.17 -20.54 13.20
CA ARG A 20 16.48 -21.20 13.09
C ARG A 20 16.96 -21.32 11.66
N ALA A 21 16.08 -21.77 10.75
CA ALA A 21 16.43 -21.97 9.36
C ALA A 21 16.78 -20.64 8.66
N LEU A 22 16.03 -19.58 8.96
CA LEU A 22 16.28 -18.26 8.37
C LEU A 22 17.54 -17.59 8.96
N SER A 23 17.98 -17.97 10.16
CA SER A 23 19.15 -17.41 10.84
C SER A 23 20.47 -18.16 10.53
N ALA A 24 20.45 -19.12 9.60
CA ALA A 24 21.65 -19.85 9.19
C ALA A 24 22.75 -18.89 8.67
N ARG A 25 24.02 -19.17 8.99
CA ARG A 25 25.16 -18.38 8.50
C ARG A 25 25.51 -18.77 7.07
N LYS A 26 25.52 -17.81 6.15
CA LYS A 26 25.87 -17.97 4.72
C LYS A 26 25.13 -19.12 4.02
N PRO A 27 23.78 -19.12 4.02
CA PRO A 27 23.02 -20.15 3.33
C PRO A 27 23.18 -20.03 1.80
N SER A 28 23.09 -21.15 1.09
CA SER A 28 23.00 -21.15 -0.38
C SER A 28 21.63 -20.64 -0.83
N GLU A 29 21.52 -20.19 -2.09
CA GLU A 29 20.24 -19.77 -2.67
C GLU A 29 19.20 -20.90 -2.66
N ASP A 30 19.60 -22.13 -3.02
CA ASP A 30 18.73 -23.31 -2.96
C ASP A 30 18.19 -23.57 -1.55
N HIS A 31 19.03 -23.36 -0.52
CA HIS A 31 18.60 -23.50 0.87
C HIS A 31 17.61 -22.42 1.25
N LEU A 32 17.86 -21.16 0.87
CA LEU A 32 16.94 -20.05 1.15
C LEU A 32 15.59 -20.24 0.46
N GLU A 33 15.56 -20.75 -0.77
CA GLU A 33 14.32 -21.04 -1.47
C GLU A 33 13.55 -22.20 -0.81
N ALA A 34 14.25 -23.26 -0.38
CA ALA A 34 13.64 -24.34 0.41
C ALA A 34 13.04 -23.80 1.71
N VAL A 35 13.78 -22.96 2.45
CA VAL A 35 13.29 -22.29 3.65
C VAL A 35 12.05 -21.44 3.35
N ARG A 36 12.06 -20.65 2.27
CA ARG A 36 10.90 -19.85 1.86
C ARG A 36 9.66 -20.72 1.62
N VAL A 37 9.82 -21.85 0.92
CA VAL A 37 8.72 -22.79 0.64
C VAL A 37 8.19 -23.42 1.93
N ASP A 38 9.09 -23.87 2.81
CA ASP A 38 8.72 -24.47 4.10
C ASP A 38 7.95 -23.47 4.98
N LEU A 39 8.39 -22.21 5.03
CA LEU A 39 7.72 -21.12 5.75
C LEU A 39 6.32 -20.81 5.21
N MET A 40 6.12 -20.95 3.90
CA MET A 40 4.84 -20.68 3.25
C MET A 40 3.88 -21.87 3.30
N THR A 41 4.39 -23.08 3.55
CA THR A 41 3.60 -24.32 3.56
C THR A 41 2.43 -24.28 4.54
N PRO A 42 2.58 -23.82 5.81
CA PRO A 42 1.45 -23.71 6.74
C PRO A 42 0.35 -22.72 6.32
N LEU A 43 0.66 -21.81 5.39
CA LEU A 43 -0.29 -20.84 4.83
C LEU A 43 -1.00 -21.38 3.56
N SER A 44 -0.50 -22.48 3.00
CA SER A 44 -1.11 -23.18 1.88
C SER A 44 -2.25 -24.09 2.34
N GLY A 45 -3.28 -24.30 1.51
CA GLY A 45 -4.30 -25.33 1.79
C GLY A 45 -5.47 -24.94 2.70
N GLY A 46 -5.93 -23.69 2.68
CA GLY A 46 -7.20 -23.30 3.34
C GLY A 46 -7.11 -23.16 4.85
N CYS A 47 -5.93 -22.78 5.37
CA CYS A 47 -5.75 -22.47 6.79
C CYS A 47 -6.79 -21.43 7.26
N THR A 48 -7.26 -21.58 8.50
CA THR A 48 -8.23 -20.62 9.06
C THR A 48 -7.59 -19.24 9.27
N PRO A 49 -8.36 -18.14 9.20
CA PRO A 49 -7.85 -16.80 9.53
C PRO A 49 -7.20 -16.73 10.92
N ALA A 50 -7.75 -17.44 11.91
CA ALA A 50 -7.20 -17.49 13.27
C ALA A 50 -5.81 -18.14 13.30
N PHE A 51 -5.61 -19.23 12.53
CA PHE A 51 -4.32 -19.89 12.40
C PHE A 51 -3.28 -18.96 11.77
N ALA A 52 -3.61 -18.33 10.63
CA ALA A 52 -2.69 -17.45 9.92
C ALA A 52 -2.20 -16.28 10.80
N ARG A 53 -3.11 -15.66 11.56
CA ARG A 53 -2.77 -14.59 12.51
C ARG A 53 -1.86 -15.07 13.63
N ALA A 54 -2.18 -16.21 14.25
CA ALA A 54 -1.37 -16.77 15.33
C ALA A 54 0.02 -17.19 14.84
N TYR A 55 0.11 -17.77 13.64
CA TYR A 55 1.38 -18.11 13.02
C TYR A 55 2.22 -16.86 12.73
N GLY A 56 1.62 -15.79 12.19
CA GLY A 56 2.33 -14.53 11.99
C GLY A 56 2.86 -13.90 13.28
N ALA A 57 2.08 -13.95 14.37
CA ALA A 57 2.54 -13.47 15.67
C ALA A 57 3.74 -14.28 16.20
N ARG A 58 3.70 -15.61 16.07
CA ARG A 58 4.83 -16.47 16.49
C ARG A 58 6.05 -16.33 15.60
N LEU A 59 5.87 -16.15 14.29
CA LEU A 59 6.96 -15.85 13.38
C LEU A 59 7.62 -14.52 13.72
N LEU A 60 6.84 -13.52 14.12
CA LEU A 60 7.37 -12.23 14.55
C LEU A 60 8.26 -12.40 15.80
N GLU A 61 7.80 -13.18 16.80
CA GLU A 61 8.60 -13.53 17.98
C GLU A 61 9.88 -14.31 17.57
N ALA A 62 9.75 -15.30 16.69
CA ALA A 62 10.85 -16.19 16.32
C ALA A 62 11.90 -15.53 15.41
N PHE A 63 11.52 -14.54 14.61
CA PHE A 63 12.44 -13.78 13.77
C PHE A 63 13.24 -12.72 14.53
N GLY A 64 12.89 -12.46 15.81
CA GLY A 64 13.61 -11.60 16.74
C GLY A 64 13.54 -10.10 16.40
N GLU A 65 14.30 -9.30 17.15
CA GLU A 65 14.49 -7.87 16.87
C GLU A 65 15.41 -7.68 15.65
N TYR A 66 15.02 -6.82 14.70
CA TYR A 66 15.76 -6.58 13.45
C TYR A 66 16.72 -5.38 13.54
N ASP A 67 16.96 -4.86 14.75
CA ASP A 67 17.73 -3.63 14.93
C ASP A 67 19.23 -3.86 14.71
N ASP A 68 19.69 -5.11 14.84
CA ASP A 68 21.02 -5.61 14.44
C ASP A 68 20.89 -6.75 13.42
N ASP A 69 20.24 -6.46 12.29
CA ASP A 69 19.94 -7.48 11.29
C ASP A 69 21.17 -7.94 10.50
N ILE A 70 21.90 -8.92 11.05
CA ILE A 70 23.03 -9.61 10.42
C ILE A 70 22.61 -10.53 9.25
N ARG A 71 21.31 -10.66 8.97
CA ARG A 71 20.82 -11.48 7.86
C ARG A 71 21.20 -10.84 6.52
N THR A 72 21.47 -11.69 5.55
CA THR A 72 21.66 -11.28 4.15
C THR A 72 20.39 -10.62 3.59
N PRO A 73 20.51 -9.78 2.55
CA PRO A 73 19.35 -9.20 1.87
C PRO A 73 18.24 -10.20 1.53
N GLN A 74 18.61 -11.37 0.99
CA GLN A 74 17.66 -12.42 0.63
C GLN A 74 16.93 -12.99 1.85
N GLN A 75 17.61 -13.20 2.97
CA GLN A 75 17.00 -13.65 4.22
C GLN A 75 16.00 -12.60 4.77
N GLN A 76 16.35 -11.31 4.70
CA GLN A 76 15.44 -10.22 5.09
C GLN A 76 14.20 -10.18 4.18
N MET A 77 14.38 -10.31 2.86
CA MET A 77 13.27 -10.37 1.90
C MET A 77 12.31 -11.54 2.18
N ILE A 78 12.85 -12.72 2.50
CA ILE A 78 12.04 -13.88 2.87
C ILE A 78 11.26 -13.58 4.16
N ALA A 79 11.90 -13.00 5.18
CA ALA A 79 11.24 -12.63 6.43
C ALA A 79 10.04 -11.71 6.18
N PHE A 80 10.26 -10.60 5.46
CA PHE A 80 9.21 -9.62 5.15
C PHE A 80 8.05 -10.25 4.37
N THR A 81 8.37 -11.06 3.36
CA THR A 81 7.38 -11.71 2.49
C THR A 81 6.52 -12.70 3.28
N VAL A 82 7.14 -13.53 4.12
CA VAL A 82 6.44 -14.54 4.93
C VAL A 82 5.56 -13.87 5.99
N LEU A 83 6.08 -12.86 6.70
CA LEU A 83 5.30 -12.10 7.68
C LEU A 83 4.07 -11.46 7.02
N ALA A 84 4.24 -10.82 5.86
CA ALA A 84 3.15 -10.25 5.09
C ALA A 84 2.13 -11.30 4.65
N ALA A 85 2.57 -12.45 4.17
CA ALA A 85 1.69 -13.52 3.69
C ALA A 85 0.75 -14.09 4.77
N THR A 86 1.11 -13.96 6.04
CA THR A 86 0.24 -14.37 7.15
C THR A 86 -1.03 -13.52 7.26
N GLY A 87 -0.98 -12.26 6.81
CA GLY A 87 -2.04 -11.27 7.04
C GLY A 87 -2.31 -10.98 8.52
N SER A 88 -1.37 -11.32 9.41
CA SER A 88 -1.46 -11.00 10.83
C SER A 88 -1.37 -9.49 11.02
N SER A 89 -2.34 -8.90 11.73
CA SER A 89 -2.32 -7.46 12.00
C SER A 89 -1.08 -7.04 12.80
N ALA A 90 -0.59 -7.90 13.71
CA ALA A 90 0.63 -7.64 14.46
C ALA A 90 1.85 -7.55 13.53
N SER A 91 2.01 -8.52 12.62
CA SER A 91 3.12 -8.55 11.66
C SER A 91 3.06 -7.38 10.67
N VAL A 92 1.87 -6.97 10.24
CA VAL A 92 1.69 -5.83 9.32
C VAL A 92 1.97 -4.50 10.02
N LEU A 93 1.53 -4.33 11.28
CA LEU A 93 1.83 -3.14 12.09
C LEU A 93 3.32 -3.03 12.41
N ASP A 94 3.96 -4.14 12.81
CA ASP A 94 5.40 -4.21 13.04
C ASP A 94 6.18 -3.87 11.77
N LEU A 95 5.81 -4.44 10.62
CA LEU A 95 6.46 -4.10 9.35
C LEU A 95 6.29 -2.62 9.01
N ALA A 96 5.11 -2.03 9.24
CA ALA A 96 4.88 -0.61 9.01
C ALA A 96 5.73 0.29 9.93
N GLU A 97 5.84 -0.07 11.21
CA GLU A 97 6.69 0.62 12.18
C GLU A 97 8.17 0.55 11.76
N ARG A 98 8.65 -0.61 11.34
CA ARG A 98 10.02 -0.76 10.82
C ARG A 98 10.29 0.04 9.56
N VAL A 99 9.31 0.18 8.66
CA VAL A 99 9.46 1.08 7.50
C VAL A 99 9.54 2.53 7.97
N THR A 100 8.76 2.93 9.00
CA THR A 100 8.88 4.27 9.57
C THR A 100 10.20 4.50 10.28
N ASP A 101 10.84 3.48 10.84
CA ASP A 101 12.11 3.61 11.55
C ASP A 101 13.33 3.35 10.66
N LEU A 102 13.11 3.06 9.37
CA LEU A 102 14.19 2.84 8.41
C LEU A 102 15.12 4.07 8.35
N ASP A 103 16.42 3.82 8.58
CA ASP A 103 17.47 4.83 8.43
C ASP A 103 17.45 5.41 6.99
N ALA A 104 17.67 6.71 6.88
CA ALA A 104 17.86 7.39 5.60
C ALA A 104 19.02 6.79 4.78
N ASN A 105 20.03 6.21 5.44
CA ASN A 105 21.17 5.55 4.81
C ASN A 105 20.91 4.06 4.48
N ALA A 106 19.71 3.54 4.76
CA ALA A 106 19.38 2.17 4.40
C ALA A 106 19.45 1.98 2.88
N ALA A 107 19.84 0.77 2.46
CA ALA A 107 19.90 0.45 1.05
C ALA A 107 18.54 0.65 0.37
N ALA A 108 18.51 1.30 -0.80
CA ALA A 108 17.26 1.69 -1.49
C ALA A 108 16.31 0.50 -1.76
N TRP A 109 16.86 -0.69 -2.01
CA TRP A 109 16.07 -1.91 -2.21
C TRP A 109 15.24 -2.28 -0.97
N LYS A 110 15.71 -1.97 0.24
CA LYS A 110 15.10 -2.37 1.51
C LYS A 110 13.77 -1.65 1.72
N SER A 111 13.75 -0.32 1.52
CA SER A 111 12.51 0.47 1.56
C SER A 111 11.48 -0.04 0.56
N MET A 112 11.90 -0.29 -0.68
CA MET A 112 11.03 -0.81 -1.74
C MET A 112 10.44 -2.18 -1.37
N ALA A 113 11.28 -3.14 -0.98
CA ALA A 113 10.87 -4.49 -0.62
C ALA A 113 9.92 -4.51 0.59
N MET A 114 10.22 -3.71 1.62
CA MET A 114 9.36 -3.63 2.80
C MET A 114 8.01 -2.96 2.49
N CYS A 115 7.98 -1.89 1.70
CA CYS A 115 6.72 -1.27 1.27
C CYS A 115 5.88 -2.23 0.40
N GLN A 116 6.51 -2.98 -0.49
CA GLN A 116 5.84 -4.00 -1.29
C GLN A 116 5.25 -5.11 -0.41
N ALA A 117 6.03 -5.67 0.50
CA ALA A 117 5.58 -6.68 1.45
C ALA A 117 4.45 -6.14 2.35
N LEU A 118 4.57 -4.90 2.83
CA LEU A 118 3.55 -4.24 3.63
C LEU A 118 2.22 -4.14 2.87
N SER A 119 2.24 -3.72 1.62
CA SER A 119 1.04 -3.62 0.77
C SER A 119 0.36 -4.98 0.55
N GLN A 120 1.15 -6.02 0.30
CA GLN A 120 0.65 -7.41 0.18
C GLN A 120 0.07 -7.91 1.51
N GLY A 121 0.73 -7.60 2.63
CA GLY A 121 0.28 -7.96 3.97
C GLY A 121 -1.01 -7.27 4.37
N ILE A 122 -1.15 -5.97 4.06
CA ILE A 122 -2.40 -5.21 4.23
C ILE A 122 -3.52 -5.86 3.42
N THR A 123 -3.27 -6.18 2.15
CA THR A 123 -4.25 -6.85 1.28
C THR A 123 -4.75 -8.14 1.94
N LYS A 124 -3.81 -8.98 2.38
CA LYS A 124 -4.15 -10.24 3.06
C LYS A 124 -4.90 -9.99 4.37
N ALA A 125 -4.44 -9.08 5.21
CA ALA A 125 -5.07 -8.76 6.48
C ALA A 125 -6.52 -8.28 6.28
N THR A 126 -6.78 -7.42 5.29
CA THR A 126 -8.14 -6.99 4.94
C THR A 126 -9.01 -8.17 4.52
N THR A 127 -8.51 -9.11 3.70
CA THR A 127 -9.28 -10.34 3.36
C THR A 127 -9.57 -11.22 4.56
N LEU A 128 -8.74 -11.14 5.59
CA LEU A 128 -8.92 -11.82 6.86
C LEU A 128 -9.69 -10.96 7.86
N ASP A 129 -10.48 -9.97 7.45
CA ASP A 129 -11.27 -9.12 8.34
C ASP A 129 -10.42 -8.34 9.36
N LEU A 130 -9.53 -7.49 8.84
CA LEU A 130 -8.73 -6.56 9.63
C LEU A 130 -9.64 -5.58 10.38
N ALA A 131 -9.48 -5.54 11.71
CA ALA A 131 -10.23 -4.65 12.59
C ALA A 131 -10.05 -3.16 12.22
N GLU A 132 -11.13 -2.39 12.33
CA GLU A 132 -11.19 -0.99 11.91
C GLU A 132 -10.12 -0.11 12.57
N ARG A 133 -9.89 -0.27 13.87
CA ARG A 133 -8.83 0.44 14.59
C ARG A 133 -7.45 0.22 13.94
N ASN A 134 -7.14 -1.01 13.57
CA ASN A 134 -5.87 -1.34 12.93
C ASN A 134 -5.80 -0.75 11.52
N ARG A 135 -6.93 -0.64 10.80
CA ARG A 135 -6.97 0.05 9.51
C ARG A 135 -6.61 1.52 9.64
N SER A 136 -7.20 2.23 10.62
CA SER A 136 -6.88 3.63 10.89
C SER A 136 -5.43 3.82 11.33
N ASP A 137 -4.90 2.92 12.17
CA ASP A 137 -3.51 2.98 12.63
C ASP A 137 -2.51 2.75 11.48
N LEU A 138 -2.78 1.75 10.63
CA LEU A 138 -1.98 1.50 9.43
C LEU A 138 -2.06 2.67 8.45
N ALA A 139 -3.24 3.26 8.22
CA ALA A 139 -3.38 4.43 7.35
C ALA A 139 -2.55 5.62 7.87
N ARG A 140 -2.46 5.81 9.19
CA ARG A 140 -1.59 6.83 9.79
C ARG A 140 -0.11 6.54 9.56
N MET A 141 0.31 5.28 9.71
CA MET A 141 1.69 4.86 9.45
C MET A 141 2.05 5.01 7.98
N LEU A 142 1.19 4.57 7.05
CA LEU A 142 1.38 4.76 5.60
C LEU A 142 1.58 6.23 5.25
N GLY A 143 0.86 7.16 5.89
CA GLY A 143 1.06 8.59 5.71
C GLY A 143 2.47 9.06 6.08
N ARG A 144 3.03 8.54 7.18
CA ARG A 144 4.42 8.83 7.60
C ARG A 144 5.45 8.17 6.69
N ILE A 145 5.15 6.98 6.18
CA ILE A 145 6.02 6.25 5.25
C ILE A 145 6.12 7.03 3.94
N ALA A 146 5.00 7.46 3.38
CA ALA A 146 4.94 8.12 2.07
C ALA A 146 5.80 9.38 1.96
N SER A 147 5.98 10.13 3.06
CA SER A 147 6.80 11.35 3.07
C SER A 147 8.31 11.06 3.09
N ARG A 148 8.72 9.82 3.38
CA ARG A 148 10.13 9.45 3.60
C ARG A 148 10.69 8.53 2.52
N VAL A 149 9.83 7.72 1.90
CA VAL A 149 10.28 6.71 0.94
C VAL A 149 10.45 7.28 -0.46
N SER A 150 11.26 6.59 -1.26
CA SER A 150 11.45 6.93 -2.67
C SER A 150 10.14 6.82 -3.47
N PRO A 151 10.01 7.51 -4.62
CA PRO A 151 8.87 7.37 -5.52
C PRO A 151 8.49 5.91 -5.82
N SER A 152 9.48 5.07 -6.12
CA SER A 152 9.28 3.66 -6.44
C SER A 152 8.62 2.85 -5.31
N ALA A 153 9.03 3.10 -4.06
CA ALA A 153 8.45 2.47 -2.88
C ALA A 153 7.06 3.06 -2.55
N ASN A 154 6.88 4.35 -2.82
CA ASN A 154 5.63 5.07 -2.53
C ASN A 154 4.43 4.51 -3.31
N ARG A 155 4.65 3.95 -4.51
CA ARG A 155 3.61 3.18 -5.24
C ARG A 155 2.90 2.18 -4.33
N HIS A 156 3.66 1.37 -3.61
CA HIS A 156 3.10 0.31 -2.77
C HIS A 156 2.37 0.86 -1.54
N VAL A 157 2.80 2.02 -1.04
CA VAL A 157 2.11 2.76 0.03
C VAL A 157 0.72 3.19 -0.43
N MET A 158 0.60 3.73 -1.65
CA MET A 158 -0.70 4.11 -2.22
C MET A 158 -1.61 2.91 -2.43
N GLU A 159 -1.06 1.78 -2.89
CA GLU A 159 -1.80 0.52 -2.99
C GLU A 159 -2.34 0.08 -1.62
N GLY A 160 -1.55 0.26 -0.55
CA GLY A 160 -1.96 0.01 0.83
C GLY A 160 -3.16 0.85 1.26
N PHE A 161 -3.16 2.16 0.98
CA PHE A 161 -4.30 3.03 1.30
C PHE A 161 -5.60 2.58 0.62
N VAL A 162 -5.53 2.14 -0.64
CA VAL A 162 -6.71 1.60 -1.32
C VAL A 162 -7.22 0.35 -0.61
N MET A 163 -6.32 -0.59 -0.26
CA MET A 163 -6.68 -1.86 0.38
C MET A 163 -7.19 -1.71 1.82
N LEU A 164 -6.84 -0.63 2.51
CA LEU A 164 -7.41 -0.30 3.82
C LEU A 164 -8.82 0.26 3.73
N GLY A 165 -9.31 0.57 2.53
CA GLY A 165 -10.63 1.16 2.31
C GLY A 165 -10.59 2.67 2.10
N GLY A 166 -9.51 3.23 1.56
CA GLY A 166 -9.46 4.66 1.22
C GLY A 166 -10.57 5.13 0.29
N GLY A 167 -11.22 4.23 -0.46
CA GLY A 167 -12.42 4.54 -1.25
C GLY A 167 -13.74 4.42 -0.51
N ASP A 168 -13.77 3.75 0.65
CA ASP A 168 -15.00 3.40 1.40
C ASP A 168 -15.03 4.02 2.80
N ASN A 169 -13.92 4.61 3.27
CA ASN A 169 -13.75 5.14 4.62
C ASN A 169 -13.13 6.54 4.58
N GLU A 170 -13.84 7.52 5.16
CA GLU A 170 -13.45 8.93 5.10
C GLU A 170 -12.13 9.24 5.83
N ASP A 171 -11.85 8.61 6.99
CA ASP A 171 -10.60 8.90 7.72
C ASP A 171 -9.38 8.43 6.93
N ILE A 172 -9.47 7.24 6.33
CA ILE A 172 -8.40 6.68 5.50
C ILE A 172 -8.24 7.50 4.23
N ALA A 173 -9.35 7.91 3.62
CA ALA A 173 -9.39 8.81 2.46
C ALA A 173 -8.69 10.14 2.76
N ARG A 174 -8.96 10.75 3.92
CA ARG A 174 -8.34 12.02 4.35
C ARG A 174 -6.83 11.89 4.52
N ARG A 175 -6.36 10.84 5.22
CA ARG A 175 -4.92 10.57 5.40
C ARG A 175 -4.21 10.38 4.07
N TRP A 176 -4.85 9.67 3.16
CA TRP A 176 -4.31 9.48 1.83
C TRP A 176 -4.29 10.81 1.05
N ALA A 177 -5.36 11.61 1.10
CA ALA A 177 -5.42 12.93 0.48
C ALA A 177 -4.28 13.86 0.95
N ASP A 178 -3.92 13.82 2.24
CA ASP A 178 -2.79 14.59 2.77
C ASP A 178 -1.46 14.19 2.12
N VAL A 179 -1.25 12.89 1.92
CA VAL A 179 -0.07 12.37 1.20
C VAL A 179 -0.08 12.85 -0.26
N LEU A 180 -1.22 12.76 -0.94
CA LEU A 180 -1.34 13.19 -2.33
C LEU A 180 -1.03 14.68 -2.51
N LYS A 181 -1.53 15.52 -1.60
CA LYS A 181 -1.21 16.96 -1.57
C LYS A 181 0.27 17.19 -1.32
N SER A 182 0.87 16.45 -0.39
CA SER A 182 2.31 16.55 -0.11
C SER A 182 3.18 16.14 -1.31
N LEU A 183 2.73 15.19 -2.13
CA LEU A 183 3.41 14.85 -3.38
C LEU A 183 3.25 15.95 -4.41
N ALA A 184 2.03 16.46 -4.61
CA ALA A 184 1.75 17.54 -5.54
C ALA A 184 2.50 18.84 -5.19
N SER A 185 2.85 19.06 -3.91
CA SER A 185 3.62 20.22 -3.48
C SER A 185 5.13 20.08 -3.66
N ARG A 186 5.64 18.95 -4.18
CA ARG A 186 7.07 18.78 -4.45
C ARG A 186 7.50 19.71 -5.59
N GLU A 187 8.72 20.23 -5.48
CA GLU A 187 9.31 21.12 -6.50
C GLU A 187 9.39 20.42 -7.86
N THR A 188 9.74 19.13 -7.86
CA THR A 188 9.79 18.27 -9.05
C THR A 188 8.99 16.98 -8.80
N LEU A 189 8.24 16.53 -9.82
CA LEU A 189 7.62 15.21 -9.87
C LEU A 189 8.42 14.31 -10.81
N ALA A 190 8.83 13.12 -10.33
CA ALA A 190 9.46 12.12 -11.17
C ALA A 190 8.42 11.33 -11.98
N ALA A 191 8.84 10.69 -13.07
CA ALA A 191 7.97 9.81 -13.85
C ALA A 191 7.40 8.66 -13.00
N GLU A 192 8.17 8.16 -12.03
CA GLU A 192 7.76 7.14 -11.08
C GLU A 192 6.69 7.62 -10.10
N ASP A 193 6.70 8.91 -9.71
CA ASP A 193 5.63 9.50 -8.89
C ASP A 193 4.32 9.52 -9.67
N LEU A 194 4.38 9.85 -10.96
CA LEU A 194 3.22 9.84 -11.87
C LEU A 194 2.66 8.42 -12.06
N LEU A 195 3.52 7.41 -12.25
CA LEU A 195 3.12 6.00 -12.38
C LEU A 195 2.52 5.42 -11.10
N SER A 196 3.07 5.81 -9.95
CA SER A 196 2.55 5.42 -8.64
C SER A 196 1.13 5.92 -8.45
N MET A 197 0.91 7.17 -8.85
CA MET A 197 -0.37 7.86 -8.76
C MET A 197 -1.39 7.34 -9.77
N GLU A 198 -0.98 7.00 -11.00
CA GLU A 198 -1.82 6.28 -11.95
C GLU A 198 -2.42 5.02 -11.30
N GLY A 199 -1.55 4.16 -10.78
CA GLY A 199 -1.96 2.85 -10.24
C GLY A 199 -2.97 3.01 -9.10
N ALA A 200 -2.76 4.00 -8.24
CA ALA A 200 -3.61 4.26 -7.10
C ALA A 200 -4.98 4.85 -7.51
N THR A 201 -5.00 5.79 -8.45
CA THR A 201 -6.23 6.37 -9.02
C THR A 201 -7.08 5.31 -9.72
N VAL A 202 -6.46 4.40 -10.47
CA VAL A 202 -7.17 3.28 -11.13
C VAL A 202 -7.83 2.37 -10.11
N LYS A 203 -7.10 1.99 -9.05
CA LYS A 203 -7.64 1.12 -8.00
C LYS A 203 -8.76 1.81 -7.22
N LEU A 204 -8.62 3.09 -6.90
CA LEU A 204 -9.68 3.87 -6.24
C LEU A 204 -10.94 3.98 -7.09
N ARG A 205 -10.80 4.27 -8.38
CA ARG A 205 -11.94 4.28 -9.32
C ARG A 205 -12.69 2.94 -9.28
N SER A 206 -11.97 1.82 -9.26
CA SER A 206 -12.60 0.49 -9.16
C SER A 206 -13.42 0.32 -7.88
N VAL A 207 -12.99 0.91 -6.77
CA VAL A 207 -13.71 0.86 -5.48
C VAL A 207 -14.95 1.76 -5.53
N LEU A 208 -14.77 3.02 -5.93
CA LEU A 208 -15.85 4.01 -5.96
C LEU A 208 -16.96 3.65 -6.96
N LEU A 209 -16.59 3.15 -8.15
CA LEU A 209 -17.55 2.78 -9.20
C LEU A 209 -18.19 1.40 -8.99
N ASN A 210 -17.85 0.66 -7.92
CA ASN A 210 -18.42 -0.66 -7.69
C ASN A 210 -19.95 -0.55 -7.42
N PRO A 211 -20.81 -1.01 -8.33
CA PRO A 211 -22.27 -0.84 -8.21
C PRO A 211 -22.89 -1.79 -7.18
N ALA A 212 -22.15 -2.79 -6.71
CA ALA A 212 -22.69 -3.90 -5.93
C ALA A 212 -23.05 -3.55 -4.47
N ASN A 213 -22.59 -2.41 -3.94
CA ASN A 213 -22.63 -2.16 -2.49
C ASN A 213 -23.40 -0.88 -2.13
N ARG A 214 -24.73 -0.88 -2.26
CA ARG A 214 -25.59 0.30 -1.97
C ARG A 214 -25.44 0.82 -0.53
N GLU A 215 -25.16 -0.06 0.42
CA GLU A 215 -25.02 0.27 1.85
C GLU A 215 -23.80 1.15 2.17
N THR A 216 -22.79 1.15 1.30
CA THR A 216 -21.56 1.95 1.48
C THR A 216 -21.57 3.24 0.67
N ARG A 217 -22.67 3.58 -0.01
CA ARG A 217 -22.72 4.74 -0.92
C ARG A 217 -22.35 6.04 -0.23
N ASP A 218 -22.92 6.32 0.95
CA ASP A 218 -22.68 7.58 1.67
C ASP A 218 -21.24 7.66 2.18
N ALA A 219 -20.68 6.55 2.65
CA ALA A 219 -19.28 6.46 3.08
C ALA A 219 -18.31 6.64 1.91
N ARG A 220 -18.63 6.08 0.73
CA ARG A 220 -17.89 6.30 -0.51
C ARG A 220 -17.98 7.73 -1.01
N GLU A 221 -19.13 8.37 -0.87
CA GLU A 221 -19.30 9.80 -1.21
C GLU A 221 -18.46 10.68 -0.27
N ALA A 222 -18.46 10.40 1.03
CA ALA A 222 -17.61 11.09 2.01
C ALA A 222 -16.10 10.89 1.70
N ALA A 223 -15.69 9.66 1.41
CA ALA A 223 -14.31 9.35 1.00
C ALA A 223 -13.91 10.06 -0.30
N ALA A 224 -14.79 10.07 -1.31
CA ALA A 224 -14.56 10.79 -2.57
C ALA A 224 -14.41 12.29 -2.35
N LYS A 225 -15.26 12.91 -1.51
CA LYS A 225 -15.16 14.33 -1.14
C LYS A 225 -13.83 14.66 -0.46
N ALA A 226 -13.29 13.75 0.36
CA ALA A 226 -11.98 13.92 0.98
C ALA A 226 -10.81 13.79 -0.01
N LEU A 227 -10.86 12.79 -0.90
CA LEU A 227 -9.75 12.44 -1.79
C LEU A 227 -9.64 13.30 -3.05
N ALA A 228 -10.78 13.66 -3.64
CA ALA A 228 -10.75 14.20 -4.99
C ALA A 228 -10.11 15.58 -5.14
N PRO A 229 -10.21 16.53 -4.18
CA PRO A 229 -9.45 17.77 -4.27
C PRO A 229 -7.94 17.51 -4.37
N ALA A 230 -7.44 16.49 -3.66
CA ALA A 230 -6.04 16.10 -3.71
C ALA A 230 -5.66 15.44 -5.05
N LEU A 231 -6.54 14.62 -5.61
CA LEU A 231 -6.35 14.05 -6.95
C LEU A 231 -6.34 15.15 -8.03
N LEU A 232 -7.25 16.11 -7.96
CA LEU A 232 -7.30 17.25 -8.88
C LEU A 232 -6.04 18.11 -8.78
N ALA A 233 -5.59 18.45 -7.58
CA ALA A 233 -4.35 19.20 -7.37
C ALA A 233 -3.14 18.45 -7.93
N PHE A 234 -3.05 17.14 -7.70
CA PHE A 234 -1.99 16.31 -8.27
C PHE A 234 -2.03 16.31 -9.80
N HIS A 235 -3.20 16.11 -10.39
CA HIS A 235 -3.36 16.07 -11.84
C HIS A 235 -3.09 17.43 -12.51
N ALA A 236 -3.47 18.53 -11.88
CA ALA A 236 -3.11 19.88 -12.32
C ALA A 236 -1.59 20.08 -12.27
N ARG A 237 -0.91 19.62 -11.21
CA ARG A 237 0.55 19.70 -11.11
C ARG A 237 1.25 18.80 -12.13
N ALA A 238 0.75 17.58 -12.34
CA ALA A 238 1.26 16.68 -13.37
C ALA A 238 1.15 17.30 -14.77
N ALA A 239 0.16 18.19 -14.99
CA ALA A 239 0.03 18.93 -16.24
C ALA A 239 1.15 19.97 -16.46
N ASP A 240 1.78 20.48 -15.39
CA ASP A 240 2.93 21.40 -15.50
C ASP A 240 4.20 20.69 -15.97
N HIS A 241 4.27 19.36 -15.85
CA HIS A 241 5.43 18.56 -16.27
C HIS A 241 5.34 18.09 -17.74
N LEU A 242 4.37 18.59 -18.52
CA LEU A 242 4.06 18.13 -19.88
C LEU A 242 4.86 18.75 -21.01
N ASP A 243 5.75 19.68 -20.72
CA ASP A 243 6.51 20.35 -21.78
C ASP A 243 7.67 19.50 -22.33
N SER A 244 7.90 18.27 -21.83
CA SER A 244 9.07 17.46 -22.22
C SER A 244 8.86 15.94 -22.29
N GLU A 245 8.04 15.45 -23.25
CA GLU A 245 8.17 14.16 -24.00
C GLU A 245 6.80 13.58 -24.47
N GLU A 246 6.74 13.12 -25.73
CA GLU A 246 5.50 12.61 -26.38
C GLU A 246 4.87 11.38 -25.71
N ALA A 247 5.66 10.43 -25.20
CA ALA A 247 5.13 9.15 -24.69
C ALA A 247 4.51 9.25 -23.29
N GLY A 248 4.97 10.19 -22.45
CA GLY A 248 4.39 10.46 -21.12
C GLY A 248 3.01 11.11 -21.21
N ASN A 249 2.80 11.94 -22.23
CA ASN A 249 1.60 12.75 -22.42
C ASN A 249 0.35 11.92 -22.73
N ASP A 250 0.45 10.92 -23.59
CA ASP A 250 -0.69 10.04 -23.95
C ASP A 250 -1.19 9.22 -22.76
N ARG A 251 -0.24 8.78 -21.91
CA ARG A 251 -0.53 7.98 -20.73
C ARG A 251 -1.24 8.82 -19.67
N LEU A 252 -0.71 10.00 -19.35
CA LEU A 252 -1.33 10.96 -18.43
C LEU A 252 -2.73 11.40 -18.89
N ARG A 253 -2.90 11.67 -20.19
CA ARG A 253 -4.20 11.98 -20.78
C ARG A 253 -5.23 10.88 -20.55
N ALA A 254 -4.84 9.62 -20.78
CA ALA A 254 -5.71 8.48 -20.52
C ALA A 254 -6.12 8.36 -19.03
N HIS A 255 -5.36 8.95 -18.10
CA HIS A 255 -5.68 8.96 -16.67
C HIS A 255 -6.65 10.06 -16.29
N LEU A 256 -6.56 11.24 -16.89
CA LEU A 256 -7.54 12.30 -16.67
C LEU A 256 -8.95 11.87 -17.06
N GLY A 257 -9.09 11.16 -18.19
CA GLY A 257 -10.37 10.54 -18.57
C GLY A 257 -10.88 9.47 -17.59
N ARG A 258 -10.03 8.92 -16.71
CA ARG A 258 -10.44 8.00 -15.63
C ARG A 258 -10.87 8.77 -14.37
N VAL A 259 -10.22 9.89 -14.06
CA VAL A 259 -10.62 10.79 -12.97
C VAL A 259 -11.96 11.45 -13.29
N ASP A 260 -12.21 11.79 -14.56
CA ASP A 260 -13.50 12.30 -15.05
C ASP A 260 -14.68 11.41 -14.64
N GLN A 261 -14.47 10.10 -14.52
CA GLN A 261 -15.52 9.16 -14.13
C GLN A 261 -15.82 9.18 -12.63
N VAL A 262 -14.92 9.75 -11.83
CA VAL A 262 -15.06 9.92 -10.37
C VAL A 262 -15.61 11.31 -10.03
N LEU A 263 -15.45 12.32 -10.90
CA LEU A 263 -15.97 13.68 -10.70
C LEU A 263 -17.47 13.76 -10.36
N PRO A 264 -18.37 12.92 -10.91
CA PRO A 264 -19.78 12.94 -10.54
C PRO A 264 -20.04 12.66 -9.04
N PHE A 265 -19.17 11.92 -8.35
CA PHE A 265 -19.27 11.68 -6.90
C PHE A 265 -18.99 12.94 -6.07
N LEU A 266 -18.47 13.99 -6.71
CA LEU A 266 -18.09 15.26 -6.10
C LEU A 266 -19.10 16.37 -6.37
N GLY A 267 -20.18 16.06 -7.11
CA GLY A 267 -21.11 17.07 -7.59
C GLY A 267 -20.56 17.93 -8.75
N THR A 268 -19.33 17.68 -9.20
CA THR A 268 -18.73 18.36 -10.35
C THR A 268 -19.26 17.73 -11.65
N ARG A 269 -20.32 18.31 -12.20
CA ARG A 269 -20.92 17.87 -13.47
C ARG A 269 -20.50 18.79 -14.62
N GLY A 270 -20.33 18.21 -15.80
CA GLY A 270 -20.06 18.97 -17.04
C GLY A 270 -18.60 19.40 -17.24
N VAL A 271 -17.69 18.96 -16.37
CA VAL A 271 -16.25 19.16 -16.50
C VAL A 271 -15.61 17.88 -17.03
N SER A 272 -14.79 17.99 -18.07
CA SER A 272 -13.91 16.90 -18.52
C SER A 272 -12.46 17.38 -18.44
N LEU A 273 -11.71 16.82 -17.50
CA LEU A 273 -10.27 16.98 -17.38
C LEU A 273 -9.58 16.51 -18.65
N GLY A 274 -10.09 15.47 -19.31
CA GLY A 274 -9.63 15.04 -20.63
C GLY A 274 -9.79 16.13 -21.70
N ALA A 275 -10.94 16.81 -21.73
CA ALA A 275 -11.19 17.92 -22.67
C ALA A 275 -10.33 19.16 -22.37
N LEU A 276 -10.14 19.50 -21.09
CA LEU A 276 -9.24 20.59 -20.67
C LEU A 276 -7.79 20.29 -21.04
N TRP A 277 -7.37 19.03 -20.90
CA TRP A 277 -6.06 18.57 -21.33
C TRP A 277 -5.87 18.62 -22.84
N ASP A 278 -6.85 18.13 -23.59
CA ASP A 278 -6.92 18.25 -25.05
C ASP A 278 -6.73 19.69 -25.53
N ALA A 279 -7.38 20.62 -24.83
CA ALA A 279 -7.34 22.04 -25.11
C ALA A 279 -6.04 22.72 -24.63
N LYS A 280 -5.14 22.00 -23.95
CA LYS A 280 -3.96 22.55 -23.24
C LYS A 280 -4.32 23.67 -22.27
N ASP A 281 -5.50 23.60 -21.66
CA ASP A 281 -6.02 24.60 -20.72
C ASP A 281 -5.52 24.30 -19.30
N THR A 282 -4.25 24.61 -19.05
CA THR A 282 -3.62 24.42 -17.73
C THR A 282 -4.29 25.26 -16.64
N ASP A 283 -4.81 26.43 -17.01
CA ASP A 283 -5.47 27.34 -16.05
C ASP A 283 -6.86 26.82 -15.66
N GLY A 284 -7.60 26.23 -16.61
CA GLY A 284 -8.85 25.51 -16.34
C GLY A 284 -8.64 24.31 -15.42
N LEU A 285 -7.57 23.54 -15.61
CA LEU A 285 -7.21 22.43 -14.69
C LEU A 285 -6.87 22.95 -13.28
N ARG A 286 -6.15 24.06 -13.16
CA ARG A 286 -5.80 24.67 -11.86
C ARG A 286 -7.02 25.26 -11.14
N ALA A 287 -7.92 25.91 -11.87
CA ALA A 287 -9.15 26.49 -11.32
C ALA A 287 -10.04 25.43 -10.64
N LEU A 288 -10.03 24.18 -11.13
CA LEU A 288 -10.76 23.06 -10.54
C LEU A 288 -10.13 22.54 -9.24
N SER A 289 -8.82 22.73 -9.05
CA SER A 289 -8.11 22.33 -7.82
C SER A 289 -8.22 23.36 -6.69
N SER A 290 -8.69 24.58 -6.99
CA SER A 290 -8.75 25.72 -6.08
C SER A 290 -10.12 25.90 -5.40
N ASN A 291 -11.12 25.08 -5.78
CA ASN A 291 -12.48 25.04 -5.23
C ASN A 291 -12.66 23.80 -4.35
#